data_AF-A0AAD9KXC9-F1
#
_entry.id   AF-A0AAD9KXC9-F1
#
_cell.length_a   1.000
_cell.length_b   1.000
_cell.length_c   1.000
_cell.angle_alpha   90.00
_cell.angle_beta   90.00
_cell.angle_gamma   90.00
#
_symmetry.space_group_name_H-M   'P 1'
#
loop_
_entity.id
_entity.type
_entity.pdbx_description
1 polymer ?
#
loop_
_entity_poly.entity_id
_entity_poly.type
_entity_poly.pdbx_seq_one_letter_code
_entity_poly.pdbx_strand_id
1 'polypeptide(L)'
;MKTLVEGGVDLLAIETIPAQNEAEALTSLLAEYPTTTAWLTYTCKDGLHTCHGENFCDAVKAVMSSDQIVGVGVNCTHPEYIESLLQQLPPGVRDRKAIVVYPNSGDIWDKETNTWIRRASGATLCQLVPCWMDAGATWVGGCCHVTAADVSDISRVMATYLQGASP
;
A
#
# COMPACT_ATOMS: atom_id res chain seq x y z
N MET A 1 15.91 -3.74 11.24
CA MET A 1 15.34 -5.11 11.23
C MET A 1 15.64 -5.84 12.52
N LYS A 2 16.91 -6.14 12.84
CA LYS A 2 17.34 -6.84 14.07
C LYS A 2 16.52 -6.56 15.33
N THR A 3 16.48 -5.31 15.81
CA THR A 3 15.77 -4.96 17.05
C THR A 3 14.28 -5.30 17.02
N LEU A 4 13.61 -5.11 15.88
CA LEU A 4 12.19 -5.45 15.73
C LEU A 4 11.98 -6.98 15.74
N VAL A 5 12.84 -7.71 15.02
CA VAL A 5 12.81 -9.18 14.97
C VAL A 5 13.08 -9.78 16.34
N GLU A 6 14.12 -9.32 17.04
CA GLU A 6 14.43 -9.73 18.42
C GLU A 6 13.33 -9.32 19.42
N GLY A 7 12.59 -8.25 19.10
CA GLY A 7 11.41 -7.82 19.83
C GLY A 7 10.17 -8.70 19.63
N GLY A 8 10.22 -9.69 18.72
CA GLY A 8 9.15 -10.67 18.52
C GLY A 8 7.94 -10.15 17.75
N VAL A 9 8.13 -9.21 16.82
CA VAL A 9 7.05 -8.78 15.90
C VAL A 9 6.56 -9.94 15.04
N ASP A 10 5.27 -9.94 14.71
CA ASP A 10 4.68 -10.98 13.84
C ASP A 10 5.21 -10.92 12.40
N LEU A 11 5.49 -9.71 11.91
CA LEU A 11 6.07 -9.43 10.59
C LEU A 11 6.68 -8.02 10.57
N LEU A 12 7.42 -7.69 9.50
CA LEU A 12 7.93 -6.35 9.23
C LEU A 12 7.09 -5.62 8.17
N ALA A 13 6.73 -4.37 8.45
CA ALA A 13 6.18 -3.44 7.47
C ALA A 13 7.33 -2.69 6.78
N ILE A 14 7.69 -3.08 5.55
CA ILE A 14 8.68 -2.36 4.75
C ILE A 14 7.93 -1.41 3.82
N GLU A 15 7.74 -0.17 4.26
CA GLU A 15 6.78 0.73 3.62
C GLU A 15 7.39 2.01 3.07
N THR A 16 6.65 2.65 2.17
CA THR A 16 7.00 3.95 1.57
C THR A 16 8.32 3.89 0.80
N ILE A 17 8.59 2.76 0.14
CA ILE A 17 9.82 2.60 -0.63
C ILE A 17 9.68 3.37 -1.96
N PRO A 18 10.55 4.36 -2.25
CA PRO A 18 10.41 5.18 -3.45
C PRO A 18 11.05 4.57 -4.69
N ALA A 19 12.02 3.67 -4.53
CA ALA A 19 12.89 3.17 -5.60
C ALA A 19 13.00 1.64 -5.60
N GLN A 20 13.16 1.04 -6.78
CA GLN A 20 13.24 -0.43 -6.91
C GLN A 20 14.50 -1.00 -6.24
N ASN A 21 15.64 -0.35 -6.41
CA ASN A 21 16.92 -0.80 -5.84
C ASN A 21 16.90 -0.83 -4.30
N GLU A 22 16.20 0.10 -3.65
CA GLU A 22 16.01 0.10 -2.21
C GLU A 22 15.17 -1.11 -1.76
N ALA A 23 14.11 -1.44 -2.51
CA ALA A 23 13.28 -2.60 -2.23
C ALA A 23 14.07 -3.92 -2.38
N GLU A 24 14.90 -4.04 -3.42
CA GLU A 24 15.79 -5.20 -3.63
C GLU A 24 16.83 -5.33 -2.50
N ALA A 25 17.43 -4.22 -2.08
CA ALA A 25 18.39 -4.21 -0.97
C ALA A 25 17.74 -4.63 0.35
N LEU A 26 16.53 -4.11 0.65
CA LEU A 26 15.77 -4.47 1.84
C LEU A 26 15.30 -5.93 1.82
N THR A 27 14.90 -6.44 0.66
CA THR A 27 14.55 -7.85 0.47
C THR A 27 15.77 -8.75 0.65
N SER A 28 16.94 -8.33 0.20
CA SER A 28 18.20 -9.06 0.41
C SER A 28 18.59 -9.09 1.89
N LEU A 29 18.43 -7.96 2.60
CA LEU A 29 18.68 -7.88 4.04
C LEU A 29 17.70 -8.75 4.85
N LEU A 30 16.44 -8.85 4.40
CA LEU A 30 15.43 -9.69 5.05
C LEU A 30 15.83 -11.18 5.06
N ALA A 31 16.60 -11.63 4.07
CA ALA A 31 17.11 -13.01 3.99
C ALA A 31 18.06 -13.38 5.14
N GLU A 32 18.65 -12.40 5.82
CA GLU A 32 19.46 -12.63 7.03
C GLU A 32 18.61 -13.04 8.25
N TYR A 33 17.28 -12.95 8.16
CA TYR A 33 16.31 -13.29 9.22
C TYR A 33 15.30 -14.36 8.73
N PRO A 34 15.69 -15.64 8.56
CA PRO A 34 14.93 -16.63 7.79
C PRO A 34 13.50 -16.93 8.26
N THR A 35 13.20 -16.67 9.52
CA THR A 35 11.87 -16.88 10.11
C THR A 35 10.97 -15.64 10.05
N THR A 36 11.51 -14.50 9.60
CA THR A 36 10.79 -13.24 9.54
C THR A 36 10.14 -13.07 8.16
N THR A 37 8.89 -12.63 8.16
CA THR A 37 8.18 -12.23 6.95
C THR A 37 7.95 -10.72 6.94
N ALA A 38 7.62 -10.17 5.77
CA ALA A 38 7.34 -8.76 5.61
C ALA A 38 6.27 -8.51 4.54
N TRP A 39 5.61 -7.36 4.59
CA TRP A 39 5.08 -6.76 3.37
C TRP A 39 6.03 -5.68 2.86
N LEU A 40 5.98 -5.43 1.56
CA LEU A 40 6.71 -4.33 0.93
C LEU A 40 5.79 -3.44 0.11
N THR A 41 5.69 -2.16 0.45
CA THR A 41 4.88 -1.19 -0.30
C THR A 41 5.70 -0.07 -0.88
N TYR A 42 5.35 0.33 -2.09
CA TYR A 42 5.94 1.47 -2.77
C TYR A 42 5.11 2.73 -2.52
N THR A 43 5.79 3.89 -2.53
CA THR A 43 5.14 5.18 -2.74
C THR A 43 5.26 5.56 -4.22
N CYS A 44 4.17 6.08 -4.79
CA CYS A 44 4.05 6.35 -6.21
C CYS A 44 3.71 7.82 -6.45
N LYS A 45 4.25 8.38 -7.52
CA LYS A 45 3.99 9.79 -7.90
C LYS A 45 2.78 9.93 -8.83
N ASP A 46 2.38 8.85 -9.49
CA ASP A 46 1.26 8.78 -10.42
C ASP A 46 0.70 7.35 -10.49
N GLY A 47 -0.24 7.11 -11.41
CA GLY A 47 -0.90 5.82 -11.61
C GLY A 47 -0.06 4.70 -12.26
N LEU A 48 1.22 4.95 -12.54
CA LEU A 48 2.09 4.03 -13.28
C LEU A 48 3.51 3.89 -12.69
N HIS A 49 3.99 4.89 -11.96
CA HIS A 49 5.39 4.97 -11.52
C HIS A 49 5.56 5.13 -10.01
N THR A 50 6.62 4.53 -9.50
CA THR A 50 7.16 4.84 -8.15
C THR A 50 7.57 6.32 -8.06
N CYS A 51 7.81 6.81 -6.85
CA CYS A 51 8.30 8.19 -6.66
C CYS A 51 9.67 8.44 -7.32
N HIS A 52 10.56 7.44 -7.35
CA HIS A 52 11.85 7.56 -8.02
C HIS A 52 11.70 7.50 -9.55
N GLY A 53 10.73 6.74 -10.07
CA GLY A 53 10.30 6.80 -11.47
C GLY A 53 10.30 5.48 -12.23
N GLU A 54 10.54 4.36 -11.57
CA GLU A 54 10.39 3.04 -12.16
C GLU A 54 8.91 2.73 -12.47
N ASN A 55 8.66 1.89 -13.46
CA ASN A 55 7.33 1.33 -13.69
C ASN A 55 6.92 0.47 -12.48
N PHE A 56 5.73 0.69 -11.93
CA PHE A 56 5.25 0.02 -10.72
C PHE A 56 5.17 -1.51 -10.88
N CYS A 57 4.78 -2.01 -12.06
CA CYS A 57 4.74 -3.45 -12.33
C CYS A 57 6.12 -4.08 -12.17
N ASP A 58 7.14 -3.45 -12.73
CA ASP A 58 8.51 -3.96 -12.71
C ASP A 58 9.15 -3.84 -11.33
N ALA A 59 8.87 -2.75 -10.61
CA ALA A 59 9.26 -2.60 -9.22
C ALA A 59 8.69 -3.73 -8.35
N VAL A 60 7.40 -4.04 -8.47
CA VAL A 60 6.79 -5.17 -7.74
C VAL A 60 7.43 -6.49 -8.13
N LYS A 61 7.67 -6.77 -9.42
CA LYS A 61 8.32 -8.01 -9.88
C LYS A 61 9.68 -8.24 -9.22
N ALA A 62 10.43 -7.18 -8.95
CA ALA A 62 11.78 -7.26 -8.39
C ALA A 62 11.84 -7.99 -7.03
N VAL A 63 10.74 -7.97 -6.26
CA VAL A 63 10.67 -8.58 -4.92
C VAL A 63 9.86 -9.87 -4.88
N MET A 64 9.24 -10.27 -6.01
CA MET A 64 8.33 -11.43 -6.07
C MET A 64 8.99 -12.79 -5.87
N SER A 65 10.31 -12.89 -6.06
CA SER A 65 11.06 -14.13 -5.86
C SER A 65 11.24 -14.49 -4.39
N SER A 66 11.11 -13.53 -3.47
CA SER A 66 11.21 -13.78 -2.04
C SER A 66 9.90 -14.31 -1.48
N ASP A 67 9.94 -15.50 -0.88
CA ASP A 67 8.80 -16.07 -0.16
C ASP A 67 8.59 -15.41 1.22
N GLN A 68 9.59 -14.70 1.76
CA GLN A 68 9.46 -13.92 2.99
C GLN A 68 8.63 -12.64 2.79
N ILE A 69 8.56 -12.11 1.57
CA ILE A 69 7.63 -11.03 1.23
C ILE A 69 6.24 -11.66 1.06
N VAL A 70 5.35 -11.49 2.03
CA VAL A 70 4.00 -12.08 2.02
C VAL A 70 2.94 -11.14 1.45
N GLY A 71 3.26 -9.85 1.33
CA GLY A 71 2.39 -8.85 0.74
C GLY A 71 3.17 -7.80 -0.03
N VAL A 72 2.56 -7.28 -1.09
CA VAL A 72 3.09 -6.17 -1.89
C VAL A 72 2.00 -5.15 -2.17
N GLY A 73 2.37 -3.90 -2.44
CA GLY A 73 1.40 -2.93 -2.92
C GLY A 73 1.86 -1.49 -2.78
N VAL A 74 0.95 -0.63 -2.35
CA VAL A 74 1.12 0.83 -2.40
C VAL A 74 0.64 1.49 -1.11
N ASN A 75 1.43 2.43 -0.61
CA ASN A 75 1.03 3.27 0.51
C ASN A 75 1.51 4.71 0.33
N CYS A 76 0.92 5.62 1.10
CA CYS A 76 1.24 7.06 1.09
C CYS A 76 1.09 7.77 -0.27
N THR A 77 0.57 7.07 -1.28
CA THR A 77 0.18 7.61 -2.60
C THR A 77 -1.20 8.24 -2.53
N HIS A 78 -1.45 9.22 -3.39
CA HIS A 78 -2.78 9.85 -3.50
C HIS A 78 -3.85 8.80 -3.88
N PRO A 79 -5.04 8.79 -3.24
CA PRO A 79 -6.08 7.78 -3.45
C PRO A 79 -6.52 7.59 -4.91
N GLU A 80 -6.44 8.64 -5.73
CA GLU A 80 -6.87 8.59 -7.13
C GLU A 80 -6.02 7.66 -8.00
N TYR A 81 -4.77 7.39 -7.61
CA TYR A 81 -3.85 6.57 -8.39
C TYR A 81 -3.90 5.10 -8.01
N ILE A 82 -4.52 4.75 -6.88
CA ILE A 82 -4.47 3.41 -6.32
C ILE A 82 -5.06 2.38 -7.28
N GLU A 83 -6.26 2.62 -7.80
CA GLU A 83 -6.90 1.68 -8.73
C GLU A 83 -6.03 1.43 -9.97
N SER A 84 -5.52 2.50 -10.60
CA SER A 84 -4.63 2.37 -11.76
C SER A 84 -3.36 1.57 -11.45
N LEU A 85 -2.75 1.78 -10.27
CA LEU A 85 -1.55 1.05 -9.86
C LEU A 85 -1.86 -0.44 -9.62
N LEU A 86 -2.99 -0.75 -8.98
CA LEU A 86 -3.43 -2.13 -8.76
C LEU A 86 -3.73 -2.88 -10.08
N GLN A 87 -4.15 -2.15 -11.12
CA GLN A 87 -4.32 -2.70 -12.46
C GLN A 87 -2.97 -2.98 -13.17
N GLN A 88 -1.87 -2.33 -12.77
CA GLN A 88 -0.52 -2.60 -13.29
C GLN A 88 0.15 -3.81 -12.62
N LEU A 89 -0.44 -4.39 -11.58
CA LEU A 89 0.18 -5.49 -10.84
C LEU A 89 0.56 -6.67 -11.76
N PRO A 90 1.74 -7.28 -11.58
CA PRO A 90 2.19 -8.35 -12.45
C PRO A 90 1.25 -9.57 -12.41
N PRO A 91 1.07 -10.29 -13.54
CA PRO A 91 0.23 -11.48 -13.58
C PRO A 91 0.62 -12.50 -12.50
N GLY A 92 -0.38 -13.08 -11.83
CA GLY A 92 -0.19 -14.11 -10.80
C GLY A 92 0.28 -13.61 -9.42
N VAL A 93 0.50 -12.29 -9.23
CA VAL A 93 0.87 -11.76 -7.90
C VAL A 93 -0.21 -12.03 -6.86
N ARG A 94 -1.47 -11.90 -7.26
CA ARG A 94 -2.65 -12.04 -6.38
C ARG A 94 -2.85 -13.49 -5.89
N ASP A 95 -2.26 -14.46 -6.58
CA ASP A 95 -2.31 -15.87 -6.18
C ASP A 95 -1.29 -16.21 -5.09
N ARG A 96 -0.29 -15.34 -4.91
CA ARG A 96 0.89 -15.62 -4.07
C ARG A 96 1.09 -14.63 -2.93
N LYS A 97 0.61 -13.40 -3.08
CA LYS A 97 0.92 -12.28 -2.18
C LYS A 97 -0.38 -11.55 -1.83
N ALA A 98 -0.49 -11.12 -0.58
CA ALA A 98 -1.50 -10.14 -0.21
C ALA A 98 -1.25 -8.82 -0.97
N ILE A 99 -2.32 -8.20 -1.43
CA ILE A 99 -2.26 -6.86 -2.03
C ILE A 99 -2.57 -5.84 -0.94
N VAL A 100 -1.57 -5.02 -0.62
CA VAL A 100 -1.56 -4.11 0.53
C VAL A 100 -1.75 -2.66 0.04
N VAL A 101 -2.77 -1.98 0.55
CA VAL A 101 -3.20 -0.66 0.09
C VAL A 101 -3.52 0.23 1.27
N TYR A 102 -2.75 1.30 1.47
CA TYR A 102 -3.09 2.29 2.49
C TYR A 102 -2.63 3.68 2.04
N PRO A 103 -3.45 4.38 1.24
CA PRO A 103 -3.10 5.68 0.69
C PRO A 103 -3.07 6.78 1.76
N ASN A 104 -2.55 7.94 1.40
CA ASN A 104 -2.78 9.14 2.18
C ASN A 104 -4.26 9.60 2.06
N SER A 105 -4.65 10.62 2.82
CA SER A 105 -6.04 11.11 2.87
C SER A 105 -6.50 11.83 1.59
N GLY A 106 -5.60 12.12 0.65
CA GLY A 106 -5.82 12.97 -0.51
C GLY A 106 -5.76 14.47 -0.23
N ASP A 107 -5.29 14.87 0.96
CA ASP A 107 -5.15 16.28 1.31
C ASP A 107 -4.07 16.96 0.47
N ILE A 108 -4.26 18.24 0.19
CA ILE A 108 -3.36 19.02 -0.67
C ILE A 108 -2.58 19.99 0.22
N TRP A 109 -1.26 20.02 0.05
CA TRP A 109 -0.41 21.00 0.72
C TRP A 109 -0.54 22.36 0.05
N ASP A 110 -0.99 23.35 0.82
CA ASP A 110 -0.98 24.75 0.42
C ASP A 110 0.35 25.40 0.82
N LYS A 111 1.12 25.80 -0.19
CA LYS A 111 2.43 26.44 -0.02
C LYS A 111 2.34 27.87 0.46
N GLU A 112 1.24 28.57 0.22
CA GLU A 112 1.07 29.97 0.64
C GLU A 112 0.81 30.05 2.13
N THR A 113 -0.02 29.15 2.65
CA THR A 113 -0.38 29.11 4.07
C THR A 113 0.49 28.15 4.88
N ASN A 114 1.29 27.29 4.24
CA ASN A 114 2.01 26.17 4.85
C ASN A 114 1.08 25.27 5.68
N THR A 115 -0.10 24.97 5.13
CA THR A 115 -1.09 24.11 5.78
C THR A 115 -1.59 23.02 4.85
N TRP A 116 -2.08 21.93 5.43
CA TRP A 116 -2.81 20.91 4.70
C TRP A 116 -4.27 21.32 4.55
N ILE A 117 -4.74 21.39 3.31
CA ILE A 117 -6.14 21.62 3.01
C ILE A 117 -6.80 20.24 2.89
N ARG A 118 -7.71 19.95 3.83
CA ARG A 118 -8.53 18.74 3.75
C ARG A 118 -9.28 18.77 2.43
N ARG A 119 -9.19 17.69 1.66
CA ARG A 119 -9.97 17.57 0.42
C ARG A 119 -11.47 17.64 0.75
N ALA A 120 -12.09 18.80 0.48
CA ALA A 120 -13.50 19.03 0.74
C ALA A 120 -14.43 18.42 -0.34
N SER A 121 -13.88 18.10 -1.52
CA SER A 121 -14.63 17.62 -2.68
C SER A 121 -14.00 16.35 -3.29
N GLY A 122 -14.83 15.31 -3.47
CA GLY A 122 -14.42 14.02 -4.02
C GLY A 122 -14.96 12.85 -3.20
N ALA A 123 -14.71 11.63 -3.68
CA ALA A 123 -15.00 10.42 -2.91
C ALA A 123 -14.09 10.36 -1.67
N THR A 124 -14.68 10.06 -0.52
CA THR A 124 -13.96 9.68 0.70
C THR A 124 -13.20 8.38 0.47
N LEU A 125 -12.18 8.10 1.30
CA LEU A 125 -11.43 6.84 1.20
C LEU A 125 -12.34 5.62 1.25
N CYS A 126 -13.31 5.60 2.16
CA CYS A 126 -14.23 4.46 2.30
C CYS A 126 -15.11 4.25 1.06
N GLN A 127 -15.44 5.30 0.30
CA GLN A 127 -16.16 5.17 -0.98
C GLN A 127 -15.30 4.59 -2.11
N LEU A 128 -13.96 4.67 -2.00
CA LEU A 128 -13.02 4.09 -2.97
C LEU A 128 -12.63 2.64 -2.62
N VAL A 129 -12.85 2.21 -1.38
CA VAL A 129 -12.52 0.83 -0.95
C VAL A 129 -13.08 -0.24 -1.89
N PRO A 130 -14.36 -0.19 -2.34
CA PRO A 130 -14.88 -1.21 -3.25
C PRO A 130 -14.07 -1.34 -4.55
N CYS A 131 -13.66 -0.23 -5.19
CA CYS A 131 -12.89 -0.32 -6.43
C CYS A 131 -11.49 -0.88 -6.20
N TRP A 132 -10.88 -0.64 -5.03
CA TRP A 132 -9.61 -1.27 -4.67
C TRP A 132 -9.77 -2.77 -4.43
N MET A 133 -10.86 -3.18 -3.77
CA MET A 133 -11.18 -4.59 -3.55
C MET A 133 -11.48 -5.32 -4.85
N ASP A 134 -12.23 -4.71 -5.77
CA ASP A 134 -12.46 -5.21 -7.14
C ASP A 134 -11.14 -5.35 -7.91
N ALA A 135 -10.21 -4.40 -7.71
CA ALA A 135 -8.86 -4.46 -8.25
C ALA A 135 -7.92 -5.43 -7.50
N GLY A 136 -8.44 -6.18 -6.52
CA GLY A 136 -7.74 -7.26 -5.84
C GLY A 136 -7.00 -6.87 -4.57
N ALA A 137 -7.25 -5.67 -4.01
CA ALA A 137 -6.76 -5.32 -2.68
C ALA A 137 -7.30 -6.28 -1.62
N THR A 138 -6.44 -6.64 -0.65
CA THR A 138 -6.79 -7.60 0.42
C THR A 138 -6.53 -7.03 1.81
N TRP A 139 -5.47 -6.23 1.98
CA TRP A 139 -5.17 -5.51 3.21
C TRP A 139 -5.30 -4.03 2.93
N VAL A 140 -6.32 -3.39 3.51
CA VAL A 140 -6.65 -1.99 3.24
C VAL A 140 -6.57 -1.18 4.54
N GLY A 141 -5.95 -0.01 4.48
CA GLY A 141 -5.79 0.91 5.61
C GLY A 141 -5.64 2.36 5.17
N GLY A 142 -4.96 3.17 5.98
CA GLY A 142 -4.64 4.56 5.65
C GLY A 142 -3.27 4.98 6.18
N CYS A 143 -2.69 5.99 5.52
CA CYS A 143 -1.38 6.55 5.81
C CYS A 143 -1.51 7.99 6.31
N CYS A 144 -0.78 8.94 5.72
CA CYS A 144 -0.76 10.33 6.14
C CYS A 144 -2.17 10.95 6.14
N HIS A 145 -2.49 11.65 7.23
CA HIS A 145 -3.77 12.36 7.45
C HIS A 145 -5.03 11.49 7.44
N VAL A 146 -4.89 10.16 7.53
CA VAL A 146 -6.01 9.25 7.76
C VAL A 146 -6.19 9.06 9.27
N THR A 147 -7.43 9.17 9.73
CA THR A 147 -7.77 9.10 11.16
C THR A 147 -8.31 7.73 11.55
N ALA A 148 -8.43 7.48 12.86
CA ALA A 148 -9.09 6.28 13.38
C ALA A 148 -10.57 6.17 12.93
N ALA A 149 -11.25 7.30 12.72
CA ALA A 149 -12.62 7.31 12.20
C ALA A 149 -12.65 6.83 10.74
N ASP A 150 -11.73 7.33 9.90
CA ASP A 150 -11.61 6.88 8.51
C ASP A 150 -11.29 5.38 8.43
N VAL A 151 -10.40 4.87 9.28
CA VAL A 151 -10.07 3.43 9.36
C VAL A 151 -11.29 2.60 9.79
N SER A 152 -12.09 3.12 10.73
CA SER A 152 -13.34 2.46 11.15
C SER A 152 -14.35 2.38 10.00
N ASP A 153 -14.46 3.44 9.19
CA ASP A 153 -15.31 3.46 8.00
C ASP A 153 -14.80 2.51 6.90
N ILE A 154 -13.48 2.47 6.66
CA ILE A 154 -12.85 1.51 5.75
C ILE A 154 -13.20 0.08 6.18
N SER A 155 -13.00 -0.24 7.47
CA SER A 155 -13.28 -1.57 8.01
C SER A 155 -14.75 -1.96 7.83
N ARG A 156 -15.69 -1.04 8.10
CA ARG A 156 -17.13 -1.25 7.90
C ARG A 156 -17.46 -1.55 6.43
N VAL A 157 -16.93 -0.75 5.50
CA VAL A 157 -17.16 -0.95 4.07
C VAL A 157 -16.57 -2.28 3.58
N MET A 158 -15.36 -2.63 4.01
CA MET A 158 -14.76 -3.93 3.69
C MET A 158 -15.63 -5.09 4.18
N ALA A 159 -16.15 -5.01 5.41
CA ALA A 159 -17.01 -6.05 5.97
C ALA A 159 -18.31 -6.22 5.16
N THR A 160 -18.94 -5.11 4.75
CA THR A 160 -20.13 -5.12 3.89
C THR A 160 -19.84 -5.72 2.52
N TYR A 161 -18.73 -5.30 1.88
CA TYR A 161 -18.29 -5.81 0.58
C TYR A 161 -18.07 -7.33 0.61
N LEU A 162 -17.39 -7.84 1.64
CA LEU A 162 -17.11 -9.27 1.79
C LEU A 162 -18.35 -10.13 2.07
N GLN A 163 -19.42 -9.53 2.59
CA GLN A 163 -20.70 -10.21 2.82
C GLN A 163 -21.59 -10.25 1.55
N GLY A 164 -21.15 -9.66 0.44
CA GLY A 164 -21.92 -9.60 -0.80
C GLY A 164 -23.10 -8.63 -0.76
N ALA A 165 -23.17 -7.77 0.26
CA ALA A 165 -24.12 -6.67 0.30
C ALA A 165 -23.54 -5.49 -0.49
N SER A 166 -24.25 -5.02 -1.53
CA SER A 166 -23.89 -3.73 -2.13
C SER A 166 -24.03 -2.63 -1.06
N PRO A 167 -23.03 -1.73 -0.91
CA PRO A 167 -23.11 -0.60 0.00
C PRO A 167 -24.29 0.33 -0.31
#